data_AF-A0A7C3TFX2-F1
#
_entry.id   AF-A0A7C3TFX2-F1
#
_cell.length_a   1.000
_cell.length_b   1.000
_cell.length_c   1.000
_cell.angle_alpha   90.00
_cell.angle_beta   90.00
_cell.angle_gamma   90.00
#
_symmetry.space_group_name_H-M   'P 1'
#
loop_
_entity.id
_entity.type
_entity.pdbx_description
1 polymer ?
#
loop_
_entity_poly.entity_id
_entity_poly.type
_entity_poly.pdbx_seq_one_letter_code
_entity_poly.pdbx_strand_id
1 'polypeptide(L)'
;MMLVGIIGKPNTGKSTFFNAATLMNVPMANYPFTTIQPNYGIAYLRKECVCKKLNVKDNPVNSICVNGVRLIPVKLVDVAGLVPGASQGRGLGNKFLDDLR
;
A
#
# COMPACT_ATOMS: atom_id res chain seq x y z
N MET A 1 -6.25 -0.03 12.48
CA MET A 1 -5.03 -0.02 11.63
C MET A 1 -5.38 0.77 10.38
N MET A 2 -4.61 1.82 10.07
CA MET A 2 -4.92 2.73 8.96
C MET A 2 -4.72 2.02 7.60
N LEU A 3 -5.69 2.20 6.70
CA LEU A 3 -5.64 1.71 5.32
C LEU A 3 -5.33 2.88 4.39
N VAL A 4 -4.38 2.70 3.48
CA VAL A 4 -3.96 3.70 2.50
C VAL A 4 -4.10 3.11 1.09
N GLY A 5 -4.91 3.75 0.25
CA GLY A 5 -5.11 3.35 -1.14
C GLY A 5 -4.09 3.99 -2.07
N ILE A 6 -3.48 3.17 -2.93
CA ILE A 6 -2.65 3.64 -4.05
C ILE A 6 -3.55 3.79 -5.26
N ILE A 7 -3.68 5.03 -5.74
CA ILE A 7 -4.59 5.39 -6.83
C ILE A 7 -3.79 6.07 -7.94
N GLY A 8 -4.15 5.80 -9.18
CA GLY A 8 -3.51 6.41 -10.34
C GLY A 8 -3.95 5.77 -11.65
N LYS A 9 -3.56 6.38 -12.77
CA LYS A 9 -3.89 5.90 -14.12
C LYS A 9 -3.33 4.48 -14.36
N PRO A 10 -3.86 3.73 -15.34
CA PRO A 10 -3.23 2.50 -15.80
C PRO A 10 -1.77 2.73 -16.20
N ASN A 11 -0.90 1.74 -15.96
CA ASN A 11 0.52 1.73 -16.37
C ASN A 11 1.42 2.85 -15.79
N THR A 12 1.06 3.48 -14.66
CA THR A 12 1.90 4.50 -14.00
C THR A 12 2.81 3.95 -12.90
N GLY A 13 3.03 2.63 -12.84
CA GLY A 13 3.93 2.00 -11.86
C GLY A 13 3.32 1.76 -10.46
N LYS A 14 2.00 1.78 -10.29
CA LYS A 14 1.33 1.54 -9.00
C LYS A 14 1.72 0.21 -8.35
N SER A 15 1.62 -0.88 -9.11
CA SER A 15 1.94 -2.22 -8.61
C SER A 15 3.44 -2.37 -8.34
N THR A 16 4.30 -1.68 -9.09
CA THR A 16 5.74 -1.59 -8.81
C THR A 16 6.00 -0.92 -7.47
N PHE A 17 5.34 0.21 -7.19
CA PHE A 17 5.44 0.89 -5.90
C PHE A 17 4.90 0.03 -4.76
N PHE A 18 3.74 -0.61 -4.95
CA PHE A 18 3.12 -1.48 -3.95
C PHE A 18 4.06 -2.63 -3.54
N ASN A 19 4.68 -3.30 -4.51
CA ASN A 19 5.64 -4.38 -4.25
C ASN A 19 6.87 -3.85 -3.49
N ALA A 20 7.43 -2.72 -3.92
CA ALA A 20 8.59 -2.12 -3.25
C ALA A 20 8.27 -1.65 -1.81
N ALA A 21 7.08 -1.10 -1.58
CA ALA A 21 6.67 -0.56 -0.30
C ALA A 21 6.29 -1.65 0.73
N THR A 22 5.73 -2.76 0.26
CA THR A 22 5.28 -3.85 1.13
C THR A 22 6.38 -4.87 1.44
N LEU A 23 7.52 -4.80 0.75
CA LEU A 23 8.60 -5.80 0.82
C LEU A 23 8.08 -7.25 0.64
N MET A 24 6.87 -7.41 0.10
CA MET A 24 6.26 -8.69 -0.19
C MET A 24 6.71 -9.11 -1.59
N ASN A 25 7.16 -10.34 -1.70
CA ASN A 25 7.36 -11.02 -2.98
C ASN A 25 5.98 -11.42 -3.53
N VAL A 26 5.12 -10.44 -3.84
CA VAL A 26 3.84 -10.73 -4.50
C VAL A 26 4.19 -11.28 -5.88
N PRO A 27 3.76 -12.50 -6.23
CA PRO A 27 4.07 -13.08 -7.53
C PRO A 27 3.55 -12.13 -8.62
N MET A 28 4.49 -11.51 -9.36
CA MET A 28 4.17 -10.76 -10.57
C MET A 28 3.70 -11.77 -11.61
N ALA A 29 2.40 -12.05 -11.61
CA ALA A 29 1.77 -12.74 -12.73
C ALA A 29 1.67 -11.72 -13.88
N ASN A 30 2.54 -11.88 -14.88
CA ASN A 30 2.46 -11.17 -16.16
C ASN A 30 1.19 -11.60 -16.90
N TYR A 31 0.03 -11.06 -16.51
CA TYR A 31 -1.18 -11.17 -17.31
C TYR A 31 -1.66 -9.76 -17.65
N PRO A 32 -1.61 -9.36 -18.93
CA PRO A 32 -2.28 -8.15 -19.36
C PRO A 32 -3.77 -8.43 -19.16
N PHE A 33 -4.46 -7.54 -18.43
CA PHE A 33 -5.88 -7.65 -18.09
C PHE A 33 -6.24 -8.75 -17.07
N THR A 34 -5.89 -8.58 -15.78
CA THR A 34 -6.81 -8.92 -14.66
C THR A 34 -6.18 -8.62 -13.31
N THR A 35 -6.73 -7.64 -12.60
CA THR A 35 -6.86 -7.78 -11.14
C THR A 35 -8.26 -7.32 -10.80
N ILE A 36 -9.16 -8.29 -10.68
CA ILE A 36 -10.59 -8.11 -10.38
C ILE A 36 -10.81 -7.95 -8.86
N GLN A 37 -9.74 -8.08 -8.05
CA GLN A 37 -9.73 -7.92 -6.60
C GLN A 37 -8.57 -7.00 -6.15
N PRO A 38 -8.78 -6.09 -5.19
CA PRO A 38 -7.74 -5.21 -4.67
C PRO A 38 -6.62 -6.01 -3.98
N ASN A 39 -5.36 -5.60 -4.19
CA ASN A 39 -4.22 -6.23 -3.53
C ASN A 39 -3.95 -5.55 -2.18
N TYR A 40 -3.96 -6.31 -1.09
CA TYR A 40 -3.64 -5.81 0.26
C TYR A 40 -2.24 -6.22 0.69
N GLY A 41 -1.53 -5.31 1.35
CA GLY A 41 -0.19 -5.57 1.89
C GLY A 41 0.13 -4.71 3.11
N ILE A 42 1.16 -5.11 3.86
CA ILE A 42 1.68 -4.30 4.97
C ILE A 42 2.93 -3.59 4.48
N ALA A 43 2.93 -2.26 4.57
CA ALA A 43 4.12 -1.45 4.39
C ALA A 43 4.55 -0.82 5.70
N TYR A 44 5.75 -0.24 5.71
CA TYR A 44 6.34 0.35 6.90
C TYR A 44 6.69 1.82 6.67
N LEU A 45 5.99 2.72 7.36
CA LEU A 45 6.40 4.10 7.44
C LEU A 45 7.64 4.21 8.32
N ARG A 46 8.66 4.89 7.79
CA ARG A 46 9.95 5.08 8.47
C ARG A 46 9.95 6.42 9.16
N LYS A 47 10.17 6.43 10.47
CA LYS A 47 10.37 7.65 11.26
C LYS A 47 11.57 7.46 12.17
N GLU A 48 12.29 8.53 12.49
CA GLU A 48 13.30 8.49 13.53
C GLU A 48 12.67 8.02 14.86
N CYS A 49 13.23 6.96 15.46
CA CYS A 49 12.71 6.44 16.71
C CYS A 49 13.12 7.35 17.88
N VAL A 50 12.22 7.50 18.84
CA VAL A 50 12.45 8.29 20.06
C VAL A 50 13.59 7.73 20.91
N CYS A 51 13.88 6.42 20.80
CA CYS A 51 14.98 5.78 21.52
C CYS A 51 16.34 6.44 21.28
N LYS A 52 16.60 6.94 20.05
CA LYS A 52 17.82 7.69 19.73
C LYS A 52 17.89 9.02 20.48
N LYS A 53 16.78 9.75 20.55
CA LYS A 53 16.73 11.08 21.17
C LYS A 53 16.84 11.01 22.68
N LEU A 54 16.23 10.00 23.28
CA LEU A 54 16.21 9.83 24.74
C LEU A 54 17.35 8.94 25.26
N ASN A 55 18.13 8.33 24.37
CA ASN A 55 19.19 7.37 24.71
C ASN A 55 18.69 6.22 25.62
N VAL A 56 17.51 5.68 25.29
CA VAL A 56 16.85 4.60 26.04
C VAL A 56 16.65 3.36 25.16
N LYS A 57 16.53 2.19 25.79
CA LYS A 57 16.06 0.98 25.10
C LYS A 57 14.53 1.01 24.99
N ASP A 58 14.00 1.01 23.77
CA ASP A 58 12.55 0.97 23.55
C ASP A 58 12.02 -0.47 23.45
N ASN A 59 10.76 -0.66 23.87
CA ASN A 59 10.02 -1.91 23.72
C ASN A 59 8.68 -1.65 23.00
N PRO A 60 8.71 -1.46 21.66
CA PRO A 60 7.52 -1.09 20.90
C PRO A 60 6.55 -2.28 20.71
N VAL A 61 5.25 -2.09 21.03
CA VAL A 61 4.23 -3.17 20.91
C VAL A 61 3.73 -3.35 19.47
N ASN A 62 3.42 -2.25 18.78
CA ASN A 62 2.74 -2.26 17.47
C ASN A 62 3.65 -1.81 16.30
N SER A 63 4.96 -1.83 16.50
CA SER A 63 5.95 -1.33 15.54
C SER A 63 7.30 -1.93 15.85
N ILE A 64 8.25 -1.85 14.92
CA ILE A 64 9.61 -2.38 15.12
C ILE A 64 10.59 -1.21 15.11
N CYS A 65 11.57 -1.23 16.00
CA CYS A 65 12.69 -0.30 15.99
C CYS A 65 13.93 -1.04 15.47
N VAL A 66 14.51 -0.55 14.36
CA VAL A 66 15.74 -1.11 13.77
C VAL A 66 16.75 0.02 13.64
N ASN A 67 17.87 -0.07 14.34
CA ASN A 67 18.95 0.93 14.30
C ASN A 67 18.47 2.38 14.55
N GLY A 68 17.49 2.54 15.44
CA GLY A 68 16.85 3.81 15.78
C GLY A 68 15.95 4.39 14.70
N VAL A 69 15.53 3.59 13.73
CA VAL A 69 14.44 3.89 12.80
C VAL A 69 13.22 3.08 13.23
N ARG A 70 12.11 3.76 13.46
CA ARG A 70 10.83 3.13 13.76
C ARG A 70 10.09 2.81 12.48
N LEU A 71 9.72 1.55 12.35
CA LEU A 71 8.94 0.97 11.27
C LEU A 71 7.49 0.82 11.76
N ILE A 72 6.63 1.74 11.31
CA ILE A 72 5.22 1.76 11.69
C ILE A 72 4.42 1.03 10.61
N PRO A 73 3.78 -0.12 10.94
CA PRO A 73 3.03 -0.89 9.95
C PRO A 73 1.77 -0.13 9.52
N VAL A 74 1.56 -0.04 8.22
CA VAL A 74 0.37 0.53 7.58
C VAL A 74 -0.18 -0.47 6.57
N LYS A 75 -1.51 -0.59 6.47
CA LYS A 75 -2.13 -1.40 5.41
C LYS A 75 -2.12 -0.57 4.13
N LEU A 76 -1.56 -1.12 3.07
CA LEU A 76 -1.68 -0.58 1.72
C LEU A 76 -2.68 -1.42 0.93
N VAL A 77 -3.44 -0.74 0.07
CA VAL A 77 -4.24 -1.37 -0.96
C VAL A 77 -3.88 -0.81 -2.33
N ASP A 78 -3.50 -1.67 -3.27
CA ASP A 78 -3.36 -1.32 -4.70
C ASP A 78 -4.70 -1.57 -5.38
N VAL A 79 -5.34 -0.46 -5.79
CA VAL A 79 -6.64 -0.50 -6.45
C VAL A 79 -6.41 -0.39 -7.96
N ALA A 80 -7.23 -1.12 -8.75
CA ALA A 80 -7.15 -1.11 -10.21
C ALA A 80 -7.11 0.33 -10.77
N GLY A 81 -6.45 0.53 -11.92
CA GLY A 81 -6.23 1.89 -12.44
C GLY A 81 -7.52 2.70 -12.67
N LEU A 82 -7.47 4.00 -12.36
CA LEU A 82 -8.57 4.95 -12.66
C LEU A 82 -8.79 5.04 -14.16
N VAL A 83 -9.95 4.58 -14.64
CA VAL A 83 -10.38 4.73 -16.03
C VAL A 83 -11.30 5.96 -16.14
N PRO A 84 -11.10 6.85 -17.14
CA PRO A 84 -12.02 7.96 -17.39
C PRO A 84 -13.46 7.47 -17.54
N GLY A 85 -14.41 8.13 -16.88
CA GLY A 85 -15.82 7.72 -16.89
C GLY A 85 -16.19 6.63 -15.88
N ALA A 86 -15.30 6.28 -14.94
CA ALA A 86 -15.58 5.30 -13.90
C ALA A 86 -16.84 5.65 -13.05
N SER A 87 -17.06 6.94 -12.78
CA SER A 87 -18.24 7.45 -12.07
C SER A 87 -19.53 7.45 -12.89
N GLN A 88 -19.44 7.21 -14.20
CA GLN A 88 -20.59 7.12 -15.11
C GLN A 88 -21.00 5.67 -15.38
N GLY A 89 -20.44 4.70 -14.64
CA GLY A 89 -20.74 3.28 -14.82
C GLY A 89 -20.23 2.67 -16.13
N ARG A 90 -19.34 3.34 -16.87
CA ARG A 90 -18.73 2.74 -18.08
C ARG A 90 -17.63 1.75 -17.66
N GLY A 91 -17.76 0.50 -18.09
CA GLY A 91 -16.79 -0.57 -17.78
C GLY A 91 -16.83 -1.03 -16.31
N LEU A 92 -15.68 -1.40 -15.74
CA LEU A 92 -15.52 -1.83 -14.34
C LEU A 92 -15.53 -0.66 -13.32
N GLY A 93 -15.92 0.55 -13.74
CA GLY A 93 -15.76 1.79 -12.99
C GLY A 93 -16.49 1.86 -11.64
N ASN A 94 -17.72 1.35 -11.55
CA ASN A 94 -18.46 1.33 -10.29
C ASN A 94 -17.85 0.34 -9.29
N LYS A 95 -17.41 -0.83 -9.78
CA LYS A 95 -16.73 -1.83 -8.94
C LYS A 95 -15.42 -1.27 -8.35
N PHE A 96 -14.70 -0.47 -9.14
CA PHE A 96 -13.52 0.26 -8.66
C PHE A 96 -13.86 1.28 -7.55
N LEU A 97 -14.96 2.03 -7.67
CA LEU A 97 -15.37 2.99 -6.64
C LEU A 97 -15.84 2.30 -5.36
N ASP A 98 -16.45 1.13 -5.48
CA ASP A 98 -16.83 0.31 -4.32
C ASP A 98 -15.60 -0.27 -3.61
N ASP A 99 -14.54 -0.66 -4.34
CA ASP A 99 -13.26 -1.09 -3.76
C ASP A 99 -12.52 0.04 -2.98
N LEU A 100 -12.93 1.30 -3.14
CA LEU A 100 -12.38 2.47 -2.43
C LEU A 100 -13.15 2.89 -1.17
N ARG A 101 -14.30 2.26 -0.87
CA ARG A 101 -15.08 2.52 0.35
C ARG A 101 -14.41 1.91 1.59
#